data_AF-A0A2T5MHX7-F1
#
_entry.id   AF-A0A2T5MHX7-F1
#
_cell.length_a   1.000
_cell.length_b   1.000
_cell.length_c   1.000
_cell.angle_alpha   90.00
_cell.angle_beta   90.00
_cell.angle_gamma   90.00
#
_symmetry.space_group_name_H-M   'P 1'
#
loop_
_entity.id
_entity.type
_entity.pdbx_description
1 polymer ?
#
loop_
_entity_poly.entity_id
_entity_poly.type
_entity_poly.pdbx_seq_one_letter_code
_entity_poly.pdbx_strand_id
1 'polypeptide(L)'
;MRKVVLLALLLVPSLARAIPEGPVYPSPEWLQREATNYAMVLQAPVEEVTNPAFAVPWAQQSVNNALSYTLRGLADPSWLLASTPITNALIAAATTPAAAALVVQNAITQIQANPANALALPLNTPLTPLCTSWVGPCSGDPFRYPGTDSFYTNEADVIPVVFYDDGCARLSGRVWAPRGSKAGSKLPAIVIENGSVQAPEPLYWWMAQLLVRNGYAVMTFDPRGQGRSDQQTPTGGQGSNVDSSVFWTGFVNAIDFFRSSSVAPYPHNITCAGTYPTPVAAFNPIIDRIDMNRLGIAGHSLGARGASIVQGYGAPGADPWPGKMDNSNPVKVAVAWDALSAPSDGDSPKFGIRVPSMGQTADYGLAPVPNTESPDPEGKKTAYAAWKKAGVPVFQFTIQGGTHFEWSQIPGFPATSWCPMVENNRCVGGWGNPMAQHYSLAWFDRWLKHSNEVGYKTADARLLDDDGAQGRNKMSFYYRSARSFPDRGGDNHACEDIRAGCTDTEIRSGGGRSGSGGGAMSGSGLLGLFLMGLAGLLWGRLRPRAKLSRR
;
A
#
# COMPACT_ATOMS: atom_id res chain seq x y z
N MET A 1 19.19 -63.58 -39.05
CA MET A 1 17.75 -63.41 -38.78
C MET A 1 17.58 -62.67 -37.46
N ARG A 2 16.80 -61.57 -37.47
CA ARG A 2 15.97 -60.97 -36.37
C ARG A 2 16.60 -60.76 -34.97
N LYS A 3 16.37 -59.68 -34.24
CA LYS A 3 15.74 -58.36 -34.40
C LYS A 3 16.19 -57.56 -33.16
N VAL A 4 16.56 -56.30 -33.37
CA VAL A 4 16.84 -55.29 -32.34
C VAL A 4 15.53 -54.88 -31.66
N VAL A 5 15.53 -54.71 -30.34
CA VAL A 5 14.50 -53.95 -29.61
C VAL A 5 15.19 -52.85 -28.81
N LEU A 6 15.02 -51.61 -29.27
CA LEU A 6 15.29 -50.38 -28.54
C LEU A 6 14.31 -50.30 -27.35
N LEU A 7 14.81 -50.02 -26.15
CA LEU A 7 13.99 -49.49 -25.06
C LEU A 7 14.35 -48.02 -24.88
N ALA A 8 13.52 -47.14 -25.45
CA ALA A 8 13.53 -45.72 -25.16
C ALA A 8 12.84 -45.50 -23.80
N LEU A 9 13.63 -45.25 -22.75
CA LEU A 9 13.09 -44.67 -21.52
C LEU A 9 12.87 -43.16 -21.77
N LEU A 10 11.60 -42.82 -21.93
CA LEU A 10 11.09 -41.46 -21.95
C LEU A 10 11.47 -40.75 -20.64
N LEU A 11 12.38 -39.78 -20.74
CA LEU A 11 12.50 -38.69 -19.78
C LEU A 11 11.24 -37.83 -19.89
N VAL A 12 10.23 -38.16 -19.08
CA VAL A 12 9.11 -37.25 -18.82
C VAL A 12 9.66 -36.15 -17.92
N PRO A 13 9.68 -34.87 -18.33
CA PRO A 13 9.92 -33.80 -17.38
C PRO A 13 8.77 -33.87 -16.37
N SER A 14 9.12 -34.13 -15.12
CA SER A 14 8.23 -33.91 -13.98
C SER A 14 7.85 -32.43 -13.98
N LEU A 15 6.76 -32.12 -14.69
CA LEU A 15 5.96 -30.94 -14.42
C LEU A 15 5.63 -31.04 -12.93
N ALA A 16 6.26 -30.18 -12.12
CA ALA A 16 5.85 -29.96 -10.76
C ALA A 16 4.38 -29.51 -10.81
N ARG A 17 3.48 -30.48 -10.68
CA ARG A 17 2.09 -30.21 -10.33
C ARG A 17 2.18 -29.62 -8.94
N ALA A 18 2.18 -28.29 -8.86
CA ALA A 18 1.81 -27.59 -7.64
C ALA A 18 0.50 -28.22 -7.18
N ILE A 19 0.57 -29.01 -6.12
CA ILE A 19 -0.59 -29.62 -5.48
C ILE A 19 -1.48 -28.43 -5.10
N PRO A 20 -2.80 -28.40 -5.42
CA PRO A 20 -3.65 -27.41 -4.78
C PRO A 20 -3.52 -27.67 -3.28
N GLU A 21 -2.95 -26.73 -2.51
CA GLU A 21 -2.65 -26.89 -1.08
C GLU A 21 -3.93 -26.97 -0.25
N GLY A 22 -4.79 -27.93 -0.54
CA GLY A 22 -6.13 -27.92 -0.02
C GLY A 22 -7.04 -29.03 -0.50
N PRO A 23 -8.07 -29.29 0.29
CA PRO A 23 -9.20 -30.11 -0.13
C PRO A 23 -9.82 -29.56 -1.44
N VAL A 24 -10.33 -30.46 -2.27
CA VAL A 24 -10.95 -30.11 -3.57
C VAL A 24 -12.32 -29.48 -3.32
N TYR A 25 -12.65 -28.37 -3.97
CA TYR A 25 -14.01 -27.83 -3.95
C TYR A 25 -14.95 -28.71 -4.80
N PRO A 26 -16.20 -29.01 -4.37
CA PRO A 26 -16.88 -28.61 -3.14
C PRO A 26 -16.90 -29.73 -2.06
N SER A 27 -15.75 -30.09 -1.48
CA SER A 27 -15.71 -31.06 -0.38
C SER A 27 -16.08 -30.42 0.98
N PRO A 28 -16.58 -31.20 1.95
CA PRO A 28 -16.79 -30.74 3.32
C PRO A 28 -15.53 -30.15 3.95
N GLU A 29 -14.37 -30.72 3.67
CA GLU A 29 -13.07 -30.23 4.16
C GLU A 29 -12.75 -28.84 3.58
N TRP A 30 -13.11 -28.57 2.32
CA TRP A 30 -12.95 -27.24 1.72
C TRP A 30 -13.85 -26.22 2.39
N LEU A 31 -15.12 -26.56 2.62
CA LEU A 31 -16.08 -25.68 3.28
C LEU A 31 -15.65 -25.37 4.72
N GLN A 32 -15.15 -26.37 5.46
CA GLN A 32 -14.63 -26.17 6.81
C GLN A 32 -13.39 -25.28 6.82
N ARG A 33 -12.48 -25.45 5.85
CA ARG A 33 -11.30 -24.60 5.72
C ARG A 33 -11.67 -23.15 5.41
N GLU A 34 -12.60 -22.93 4.48
CA GLU A 34 -13.11 -21.59 4.17
C GLU A 34 -13.77 -20.96 5.40
N ALA A 35 -14.63 -21.68 6.11
CA ALA A 35 -15.27 -21.18 7.33
C ALA A 35 -14.24 -20.78 8.39
N THR A 36 -13.17 -21.57 8.55
CA THR A 36 -12.08 -21.28 9.50
C THR A 36 -11.29 -20.03 9.07
N ASN A 37 -11.01 -19.89 7.78
CA ASN A 37 -10.29 -18.74 7.23
C ASN A 37 -11.11 -17.45 7.33
N TYR A 38 -12.38 -17.52 6.93
CA TYR A 38 -13.31 -16.39 7.00
C TYR A 38 -13.59 -15.95 8.43
N ALA A 39 -13.57 -16.86 9.41
CA ALA A 39 -13.71 -16.50 10.82
C ALA A 39 -12.60 -15.55 11.31
N MET A 40 -11.43 -15.53 10.65
CA MET A 40 -10.34 -14.60 10.99
C MET A 40 -10.72 -13.13 10.77
N VAL A 41 -11.66 -12.86 9.85
CA VAL A 41 -12.15 -11.52 9.49
C VAL A 41 -12.76 -10.78 10.69
N LEU A 42 -13.21 -11.50 11.72
CA LEU A 42 -13.81 -10.91 12.91
C LEU A 42 -12.87 -10.87 14.12
N GLN A 43 -11.60 -11.27 13.99
CA GLN A 43 -10.68 -11.30 15.12
C GLN A 43 -10.47 -9.92 15.73
N ALA A 44 -10.03 -8.95 14.93
CA ALA A 44 -9.79 -7.59 15.41
C ALA A 44 -11.03 -6.91 16.00
N PRO A 45 -12.20 -6.87 15.32
CA PRO A 45 -13.36 -6.19 15.89
C PRO A 45 -13.82 -6.86 17.19
N VAL A 46 -13.70 -8.18 17.32
CA VAL A 46 -13.99 -8.89 18.58
C VAL A 46 -12.98 -8.51 19.66
N GLU A 47 -11.67 -8.52 19.37
CA GLU A 47 -10.62 -8.10 20.31
C GLU A 47 -10.89 -6.71 20.89
N GLU A 48 -11.19 -5.75 20.03
CA GLU A 48 -11.33 -4.34 20.40
C GLU A 48 -12.60 -4.05 21.20
N VAL A 49 -13.73 -4.67 20.87
CA VAL A 49 -15.01 -4.42 21.57
C VAL A 49 -15.18 -5.24 22.85
N THR A 50 -14.44 -6.35 22.98
CA THR A 50 -14.51 -7.22 24.17
C THR A 50 -13.38 -6.95 25.16
N ASN A 51 -12.36 -6.17 24.79
CA ASN A 51 -11.25 -5.80 25.66
C ASN A 51 -11.40 -4.36 26.20
N PRO A 52 -11.79 -4.17 27.47
CA PRO A 52 -11.90 -2.83 28.07
C PRO A 52 -10.58 -2.06 28.08
N ALA A 53 -9.43 -2.75 28.12
CA ALA A 53 -8.13 -2.10 28.07
C ALA A 53 -7.88 -1.41 26.72
N PHE A 54 -8.57 -1.82 25.65
CA PHE A 54 -8.59 -1.13 24.36
C PHE A 54 -9.76 -0.14 24.25
N ALA A 55 -10.99 -0.61 24.53
CA ALA A 55 -12.20 0.17 24.29
C ALA A 55 -12.25 1.50 25.06
N VAL A 56 -11.75 1.53 26.30
CA VAL A 56 -11.74 2.75 27.13
C VAL A 56 -10.76 3.80 26.59
N PRO A 57 -9.47 3.49 26.35
CA PRO A 57 -8.56 4.42 25.68
C PRO A 57 -9.05 4.86 24.30
N TRP A 58 -9.68 3.98 23.53
CA TRP A 58 -10.27 4.32 22.24
C TRP A 58 -11.37 5.37 22.34
N ALA A 59 -12.29 5.23 23.30
CA ALA A 59 -13.31 6.23 23.58
C ALA A 59 -12.70 7.56 24.05
N GLN A 60 -11.72 7.52 24.96
CA GLN A 60 -11.06 8.72 25.45
C GLN A 60 -10.30 9.46 24.33
N GLN A 61 -9.60 8.72 23.47
CA GLN A 61 -8.87 9.31 22.35
C GLN A 61 -9.83 9.92 21.33
N SER A 62 -10.98 9.30 21.09
CA SER A 62 -12.04 9.87 20.26
C SER A 62 -12.52 11.23 20.79
N VAL A 63 -12.70 11.38 22.11
CA VAL A 63 -13.05 12.66 22.75
C VAL A 63 -11.95 13.71 22.52
N ASN A 64 -10.68 13.34 22.73
CA ASN A 64 -9.54 14.22 22.51
C ASN A 64 -9.45 14.70 21.06
N ASN A 65 -9.70 13.79 20.12
CA ASN A 65 -9.73 14.07 18.69
C ASN A 65 -10.85 15.04 18.31
N ALA A 66 -12.06 14.85 18.86
CA ALA A 66 -13.19 15.76 18.67
C ALA A 66 -12.87 17.17 19.17
N LEU A 67 -12.29 17.30 20.38
CA LEU A 67 -11.88 18.59 20.93
C LEU A 67 -10.82 19.26 20.05
N SER A 68 -9.80 18.52 19.63
CA SER A 68 -8.76 19.02 18.72
C SER A 68 -9.35 19.53 17.41
N TYR A 69 -10.33 18.83 16.85
CA TYR A 69 -11.00 19.24 15.63
C TYR A 69 -11.83 20.51 15.82
N THR A 70 -12.61 20.60 16.90
CA THR A 70 -13.38 21.80 17.25
C THR A 70 -12.47 23.02 17.42
N LEU A 71 -11.37 22.89 18.17
CA LEU A 71 -10.41 23.98 18.37
C LEU A 71 -9.79 24.45 17.04
N ARG A 72 -9.50 23.53 16.13
CA ARG A 72 -9.01 23.87 14.78
C ARG A 72 -10.06 24.66 13.99
N GLY A 73 -11.32 24.22 14.02
CA GLY A 73 -12.42 24.93 13.35
C GLY A 73 -12.71 26.30 13.95
N LEU A 74 -12.53 26.48 15.26
CA LEU A 74 -12.63 27.79 15.90
C LEU A 74 -11.46 28.71 15.54
N ALA A 75 -10.26 28.17 15.43
CA ALA A 75 -9.07 28.94 15.04
C ALA A 75 -9.11 29.38 13.57
N ASP A 76 -9.64 28.54 12.68
CA ASP A 76 -9.91 28.88 11.30
C ASP A 76 -11.21 28.20 10.81
N PRO A 77 -12.35 28.93 10.79
CA PRO A 77 -13.62 28.41 10.33
C PRO A 77 -13.65 28.01 8.85
N SER A 78 -12.68 28.41 8.04
CA SER A 78 -12.62 28.01 6.63
C SER A 78 -12.35 26.51 6.45
N TRP A 79 -11.92 25.79 7.49
CA TRP A 79 -11.90 24.31 7.48
C TRP A 79 -13.30 23.68 7.48
N LEU A 80 -14.35 24.45 7.77
CA LEU A 80 -15.72 23.96 8.00
C LEU A 80 -16.64 24.12 6.78
N LEU A 81 -16.11 24.24 5.56
CA LEU A 81 -16.89 24.48 4.33
C LEU A 81 -17.91 23.38 3.97
N ALA A 82 -18.01 22.31 4.77
CA ALA A 82 -19.16 21.42 4.81
C ALA A 82 -19.59 21.18 6.27
N SER A 83 -20.30 22.13 6.88
CA SER A 83 -21.05 21.85 8.10
C SER A 83 -22.23 20.94 7.73
N THR A 84 -22.20 19.69 8.18
CA THR A 84 -23.31 18.75 8.05
C THR A 84 -24.20 18.87 9.29
N PRO A 85 -25.48 18.46 9.28
CA PRO A 85 -26.29 18.39 10.48
C PRO A 85 -25.66 17.53 11.60
N ILE A 86 -24.88 16.50 11.26
CA ILE A 86 -24.12 15.67 12.21
C ILE A 86 -22.87 16.42 12.72
N THR A 87 -22.20 17.19 11.88
CA THR A 87 -21.08 18.06 12.29
C THR A 87 -21.59 19.17 13.21
N ASN A 88 -22.77 19.73 12.93
CA ASN A 88 -23.44 20.71 13.78
C ASN A 88 -23.97 20.07 15.07
N ALA A 89 -24.43 18.82 15.04
CA ALA A 89 -24.79 18.06 16.23
C ALA A 89 -23.55 17.67 17.07
N LEU A 90 -22.42 17.32 16.45
CA LEU A 90 -21.14 17.04 17.13
C LEU A 90 -20.50 18.32 17.67
N ILE A 91 -20.60 19.45 16.97
CA ILE A 91 -20.16 20.78 17.46
C ILE A 91 -21.07 21.24 18.60
N ALA A 92 -22.38 21.02 18.52
CA ALA A 92 -23.33 21.29 19.61
C ALA A 92 -23.13 20.33 20.82
N ALA A 93 -22.75 19.08 20.56
CA ALA A 93 -22.43 18.05 21.54
C ALA A 93 -21.02 18.19 22.13
N ALA A 94 -20.10 18.85 21.43
CA ALA A 94 -18.70 19.10 21.85
C ALA A 94 -18.60 20.05 23.04
N THR A 95 -19.72 20.49 23.60
CA THR A 95 -19.79 21.21 24.86
C THR A 95 -19.45 20.32 26.06
N THR A 96 -19.53 18.97 25.95
CA THR A 96 -19.10 18.06 27.03
C THR A 96 -18.51 16.71 26.55
N PRO A 97 -17.48 16.16 27.24
CA PRO A 97 -16.92 14.82 26.99
C PRO A 97 -17.93 13.67 26.94
N ALA A 98 -19.08 13.79 27.63
CA ALA A 98 -20.10 12.75 27.72
C ALA A 98 -20.81 12.45 26.39
N ALA A 99 -20.95 13.43 25.51
CA ALA A 99 -21.69 13.25 24.25
C ALA A 99 -20.83 12.59 23.15
N ALA A 100 -19.53 12.88 23.10
CA ALA A 100 -18.59 12.14 22.25
C ALA A 100 -18.41 10.68 22.73
N ALA A 101 -18.37 10.47 24.06
CA ALA A 101 -18.42 9.12 24.63
C ALA A 101 -19.71 8.37 24.24
N LEU A 102 -20.86 9.06 24.14
CA LEU A 102 -22.12 8.45 23.70
C LEU A 102 -22.10 8.00 22.24
N VAL A 103 -21.49 8.77 21.32
CA VAL A 103 -21.33 8.34 19.92
C VAL A 103 -20.47 7.08 19.83
N VAL A 104 -19.36 7.03 20.57
CA VAL A 104 -18.49 5.84 20.64
C VAL A 104 -19.21 4.67 21.30
N GLN A 105 -19.92 4.90 22.41
CA GLN A 105 -20.70 3.86 23.10
C GLN A 105 -21.81 3.31 22.21
N ASN A 106 -22.44 4.14 21.38
CA ASN A 106 -23.43 3.71 20.41
C ASN A 106 -22.79 2.84 19.33
N ALA A 107 -21.62 3.22 18.79
CA ALA A 107 -20.90 2.39 17.84
C ALA A 107 -20.50 1.03 18.46
N ILE A 108 -19.96 1.04 19.68
CA ILE A 108 -19.64 -0.19 20.44
C ILE A 108 -20.88 -1.06 20.61
N THR A 109 -21.99 -0.47 21.04
CA THR A 109 -23.25 -1.20 21.26
C THR A 109 -23.78 -1.81 19.96
N GLN A 110 -23.70 -1.08 18.84
CA GLN A 110 -24.15 -1.57 17.53
C GLN A 110 -23.28 -2.73 17.03
N ILE A 111 -21.97 -2.68 17.24
CA ILE A 111 -21.03 -3.75 16.86
C ILE A 111 -21.18 -4.96 17.80
N GLN A 112 -21.34 -4.75 19.11
CA GLN A 112 -21.59 -5.84 20.07
C GLN A 112 -22.92 -6.56 19.78
N ALA A 113 -23.96 -5.83 19.39
CA ALA A 113 -25.25 -6.42 19.04
C ALA A 113 -25.22 -7.21 17.72
N ASN A 114 -24.44 -6.74 16.74
CA ASN A 114 -24.19 -7.46 15.50
C ASN A 114 -22.83 -7.04 14.93
N PRO A 115 -21.79 -7.90 14.99
CA PRO A 115 -20.47 -7.60 14.48
C PRO A 115 -20.45 -7.22 13.00
N ALA A 116 -21.44 -7.64 12.20
CA ALA A 116 -21.56 -7.25 10.79
C ALA A 116 -21.92 -5.76 10.60
N ASN A 117 -22.41 -5.06 11.63
CA ASN A 117 -22.70 -3.62 11.56
C ASN A 117 -21.44 -2.75 11.38
N ALA A 118 -20.26 -3.32 11.67
CA ALA A 118 -18.97 -2.80 11.23
C ALA A 118 -18.94 -2.39 9.75
N LEU A 119 -19.61 -3.18 8.90
CA LEU A 119 -19.62 -3.06 7.45
C LEU A 119 -20.55 -1.94 6.95
N ALA A 120 -21.45 -1.45 7.81
CA ALA A 120 -22.55 -0.54 7.45
C ALA A 120 -22.25 0.94 7.73
N LEU A 121 -21.07 1.27 8.27
CA LEU A 121 -20.68 2.65 8.53
C LEU A 121 -20.44 3.37 7.19
N PRO A 122 -21.11 4.52 6.95
CA PRO A 122 -21.09 5.17 5.63
C PRO A 122 -19.67 5.53 5.19
N LEU A 123 -19.26 4.94 4.07
CA LEU A 123 -18.01 5.17 3.37
C LEU A 123 -17.93 6.66 3.02
N ASN A 124 -16.94 7.39 3.56
CA ASN A 124 -16.64 8.81 3.35
C ASN A 124 -17.29 9.41 2.08
N THR A 125 -18.49 9.99 2.23
CA THR A 125 -19.12 10.78 1.17
C THR A 125 -18.74 12.26 1.34
N PRO A 126 -18.80 13.08 0.27
CA PRO A 126 -18.58 14.53 0.35
C PRO A 126 -19.49 15.24 1.38
N LEU A 127 -20.59 14.59 1.78
CA LEU A 127 -21.58 15.09 2.73
C LEU A 127 -21.38 14.57 4.16
N THR A 128 -20.40 13.69 4.43
CA THR A 128 -20.21 13.04 5.74
C THR A 128 -18.72 12.78 6.04
N PRO A 129 -17.92 13.81 6.38
CA PRO A 129 -16.50 13.64 6.64
C PRO A 129 -16.27 13.09 8.07
N LEU A 130 -16.72 11.86 8.34
CA LEU A 130 -16.55 11.19 9.64
C LEU A 130 -15.09 11.29 10.12
N CYS A 131 -14.17 11.00 9.20
CA CYS A 131 -12.76 10.92 9.52
C CYS A 131 -12.01 12.26 9.59
N THR A 132 -12.62 13.40 9.29
CA THR A 132 -11.95 14.70 9.51
C THR A 132 -11.78 15.00 11.00
N SER A 133 -12.68 14.48 11.82
CA SER A 133 -12.61 14.59 13.27
C SER A 133 -11.65 13.58 13.92
N TRP A 134 -11.26 12.51 13.21
CA TRP A 134 -10.60 11.31 13.77
C TRP A 134 -11.38 10.66 14.94
N VAL A 135 -12.69 10.76 14.99
CA VAL A 135 -13.52 10.15 16.06
C VAL A 135 -13.89 8.70 15.72
N GLY A 136 -14.03 7.86 16.74
CA GLY A 136 -14.53 6.50 16.61
C GLY A 136 -13.59 5.65 15.74
N PRO A 137 -14.09 4.91 14.74
CA PRO A 137 -13.26 4.06 13.88
C PRO A 137 -12.09 4.82 13.23
N CYS A 138 -12.29 6.10 12.91
CA CYS A 138 -11.25 6.96 12.33
C CYS A 138 -10.14 7.36 13.32
N SER A 139 -10.26 7.03 14.61
CA SER A 139 -9.18 7.23 15.59
C SER A 139 -8.04 6.23 15.41
N GLY A 140 -8.32 5.01 14.94
CA GLY A 140 -7.27 3.99 14.90
C GLY A 140 -6.82 3.49 16.25
N ASP A 141 -5.58 3.00 16.29
CA ASP A 141 -4.91 2.56 17.52
C ASP A 141 -4.78 3.73 18.52
N PRO A 142 -5.53 3.71 19.64
CA PRO A 142 -5.55 4.82 20.60
C PRO A 142 -4.23 5.00 21.35
N PHE A 143 -3.37 3.98 21.30
CA PHE A 143 -2.09 3.98 21.99
C PHE A 143 -0.99 4.70 21.22
N ARG A 144 -1.24 5.09 19.96
CA ARG A 144 -0.25 5.73 19.10
C ARG A 144 -0.36 7.24 19.06
N TYR A 145 -1.08 7.87 19.99
CA TYR A 145 -1.25 9.32 19.99
C TYR A 145 -0.23 10.04 20.88
N PRO A 146 0.13 11.30 20.55
CA PRO A 146 0.86 12.17 21.46
C PRO A 146 0.15 12.30 22.80
N GLY A 147 0.90 12.23 23.90
CA GLY A 147 0.36 12.23 25.27
C GLY A 147 0.02 10.84 25.81
N THR A 148 -0.11 9.84 24.93
CA THR A 148 -0.28 8.43 25.30
C THR A 148 1.00 7.63 25.01
N ASP A 149 1.56 7.78 23.81
CA ASP A 149 2.77 7.07 23.39
C ASP A 149 4.03 7.85 23.75
N SER A 150 4.93 7.22 24.52
CA SER A 150 6.25 7.78 24.83
C SER A 150 7.16 7.94 23.61
N PHE A 151 6.82 7.33 22.48
CA PHE A 151 7.49 7.53 21.19
C PHE A 151 7.67 9.02 20.85
N TYR A 152 6.63 9.84 21.09
CA TYR A 152 6.64 11.27 20.77
C TYR A 152 7.58 12.09 21.66
N THR A 153 7.92 11.60 22.85
CA THR A 153 8.85 12.28 23.77
C THR A 153 10.27 11.72 23.69
N ASN A 154 10.41 10.43 23.40
CA ASN A 154 11.67 9.71 23.57
C ASN A 154 12.34 9.35 22.23
N GLU A 155 11.57 9.13 21.16
CA GLU A 155 12.06 8.45 19.96
C GLU A 155 12.01 9.31 18.70
N ALA A 156 11.05 10.24 18.61
CA ALA A 156 10.84 11.02 17.38
C ALA A 156 10.63 12.51 17.61
N ASP A 157 11.09 13.31 16.64
CA ASP A 157 10.57 14.64 16.38
C ASP A 157 9.41 14.51 15.39
N VAL A 158 8.24 15.02 15.75
CA VAL A 158 7.02 14.93 14.94
C VAL A 158 6.45 16.32 14.76
N ILE A 159 6.42 16.80 13.52
CA ILE A 159 6.02 18.17 13.21
C ILE A 159 4.80 18.13 12.30
N PRO A 160 3.62 18.62 12.76
CA PRO A 160 2.47 18.75 11.88
C PRO A 160 2.75 19.79 10.79
N VAL A 161 2.29 19.51 9.58
CA VAL A 161 2.45 20.36 8.42
C VAL A 161 1.12 20.54 7.70
N VAL A 162 0.91 21.74 7.17
CA VAL A 162 -0.18 22.04 6.24
C VAL A 162 0.46 22.66 5.01
N PHE A 163 0.06 22.23 3.82
CA PHE A 163 0.56 22.72 2.54
C PHE A 163 -0.53 22.60 1.48
N TYR A 164 -0.41 23.33 0.39
CA TYR A 164 -1.43 23.31 -0.68
C TYR A 164 -1.23 22.17 -1.67
N ASP A 165 -2.32 21.61 -2.18
CA ASP A 165 -2.29 20.88 -3.45
C ASP A 165 -2.28 21.86 -4.64
N ASP A 166 -2.23 21.31 -5.85
CA ASP A 166 -2.23 22.06 -7.10
C ASP A 166 -3.54 22.78 -7.42
N GLY A 167 -4.63 22.39 -6.75
CA GLY A 167 -5.92 23.08 -6.77
C GLY A 167 -6.11 24.09 -5.63
N CYS A 168 -5.08 24.36 -4.83
CA CYS A 168 -5.13 25.20 -3.64
C CYS A 168 -6.04 24.67 -2.52
N ALA A 169 -6.33 23.37 -2.45
CA ALA A 169 -6.88 22.75 -1.26
C ALA A 169 -5.76 22.54 -0.22
N ARG A 170 -6.03 22.72 1.07
CA ARG A 170 -5.04 22.47 2.12
C ARG A 170 -4.94 20.98 2.42
N LEU A 171 -3.75 20.42 2.29
CA LEU A 171 -3.42 19.07 2.72
C LEU A 171 -2.81 19.10 4.12
N SER A 172 -3.30 18.21 4.98
CA SER A 172 -2.83 18.03 6.36
C SER A 172 -1.94 16.79 6.45
N GLY A 173 -0.84 16.91 7.17
CA GLY A 173 0.04 15.77 7.44
C GLY A 173 1.03 16.02 8.56
N ARG A 174 2.03 15.14 8.64
CA ARG A 174 3.16 15.22 9.57
C ARG A 174 4.44 14.79 8.89
N VAL A 175 5.53 15.44 9.29
CA VAL A 175 6.88 14.93 9.06
C VAL A 175 7.46 14.38 10.34
N TRP A 176 8.19 13.29 10.23
CA TRP A 176 8.72 12.50 11.32
C TRP A 176 10.21 12.27 11.11
N ALA A 177 11.00 12.44 12.17
CA ALA A 177 12.42 12.11 12.14
C ALA A 177 12.84 11.46 13.47
N PRO A 178 13.87 10.59 13.46
CA PRO A 178 14.43 10.05 14.69
C PRO A 178 14.93 11.18 15.57
N ARG A 179 14.59 11.14 16.86
CA ARG A 179 15.07 12.11 17.84
C ARG A 179 16.59 12.06 17.90
N GLY A 180 17.22 13.24 17.89
CA GLY A 180 18.68 13.37 17.87
C GLY A 180 19.31 13.35 16.47
N SER A 181 18.53 13.09 15.40
CA SER A 181 18.96 13.42 14.04
C SER A 181 19.19 14.93 13.90
N LYS A 182 20.19 15.32 13.11
CA LYS A 182 20.63 16.71 12.94
C LYS A 182 20.71 17.07 11.45
N ALA A 183 20.90 18.35 11.17
CA ALA A 183 21.31 18.80 9.84
C ALA A 183 22.49 17.95 9.34
N GLY A 184 22.38 17.40 8.15
CA GLY A 184 23.40 16.52 7.56
C GLY A 184 23.35 15.07 7.99
N SER A 185 22.36 14.61 8.77
CA SER A 185 22.18 13.18 9.09
C SER A 185 21.95 12.29 7.87
N LYS A 186 21.51 12.88 6.74
CA LYS A 186 21.30 12.19 5.45
C LYS A 186 20.42 10.95 5.58
N LEU A 187 19.30 11.02 6.26
CA LEU A 187 18.37 9.91 6.45
C LEU A 187 17.68 9.51 5.13
N PRO A 188 17.46 8.21 4.86
CA PRO A 188 16.52 7.81 3.81
C PRO A 188 15.11 8.24 4.20
N ALA A 189 14.30 8.55 3.20
CA ALA A 189 13.01 9.19 3.35
C ALA A 189 11.87 8.32 2.79
N ILE A 190 10.73 8.26 3.47
CA ILE A 190 9.51 7.60 2.99
C ILE A 190 8.32 8.57 3.03
N VAL A 191 7.52 8.62 1.98
CA VAL A 191 6.22 9.30 1.99
C VAL A 191 5.11 8.26 1.98
N ILE A 192 4.16 8.36 2.91
CA ILE A 192 3.06 7.42 3.10
C ILE A 192 1.72 8.14 2.84
N GLU A 193 0.94 7.60 1.91
CA GLU A 193 -0.42 8.06 1.60
C GLU A 193 -1.47 7.05 2.09
N ASN A 194 -2.54 7.55 2.68
CA ASN A 194 -3.63 6.72 3.17
C ASN A 194 -4.62 6.29 2.07
N GLY A 195 -5.49 5.34 2.43
CA GLY A 195 -6.61 4.88 1.59
C GLY A 195 -7.87 5.75 1.65
N SER A 196 -8.80 5.50 0.73
CA SER A 196 -10.01 6.32 0.56
C SER A 196 -11.16 5.96 1.51
N VAL A 197 -11.17 4.74 2.06
CA VAL A 197 -12.29 4.23 2.86
C VAL A 197 -12.05 4.40 4.35
N GLN A 198 -12.56 5.49 4.92
CA GLN A 198 -12.55 5.75 6.37
C GLN A 198 -11.17 5.60 7.03
N ALA A 199 -10.11 5.83 6.25
CA ALA A 199 -8.76 5.51 6.67
C ALA A 199 -7.88 6.77 6.72
N PRO A 200 -8.05 7.71 7.66
CA PRO A 200 -7.19 8.89 7.74
C PRO A 200 -5.75 8.56 8.15
N GLU A 201 -4.87 9.55 8.02
CA GLU A 201 -3.44 9.54 8.37
C GLU A 201 -3.10 8.73 9.65
N PRO A 202 -3.80 8.87 10.81
CA PRO A 202 -3.40 8.18 12.05
C PRO A 202 -3.38 6.65 11.95
N LEU A 203 -4.18 6.07 11.04
CA LEU A 203 -4.29 4.62 10.89
C LEU A 203 -3.05 3.97 10.25
N TYR A 204 -2.10 4.77 9.78
CA TYR A 204 -0.85 4.33 9.18
C TYR A 204 0.36 4.74 10.03
N TRP A 205 0.15 5.36 11.20
CA TRP A 205 1.25 5.72 12.09
C TRP A 205 2.00 4.51 12.62
N TRP A 206 1.43 3.31 12.57
CA TRP A 206 2.16 2.07 12.83
C TRP A 206 3.42 1.95 11.97
N MET A 207 3.31 2.28 10.68
CA MET A 207 4.44 2.21 9.75
C MET A 207 5.39 3.38 9.97
N ALA A 208 4.87 4.60 10.16
CA ALA A 208 5.70 5.78 10.40
C ALA A 208 6.57 5.60 11.65
N GLN A 209 5.99 5.12 12.76
CA GLN A 209 6.74 4.84 13.99
C GLN A 209 7.79 3.74 13.77
N LEU A 210 7.45 2.66 13.06
CA LEU A 210 8.39 1.59 12.74
C LEU A 210 9.57 2.08 11.91
N LEU A 211 9.31 2.90 10.89
CA LEU A 211 10.33 3.48 10.02
C LEU A 211 11.24 4.45 10.80
N VAL A 212 10.68 5.33 11.62
CA VAL A 212 11.48 6.25 12.44
C VAL A 212 12.39 5.49 13.41
N ARG A 213 11.88 4.44 14.06
CA ARG A 213 12.68 3.52 14.90
C ARG A 213 13.84 2.88 14.15
N ASN A 214 13.72 2.75 12.83
CA ASN A 214 14.76 2.18 11.96
C ASN A 214 15.55 3.26 11.19
N GLY A 215 15.52 4.51 11.65
CA GLY A 215 16.37 5.57 11.12
C GLY A 215 15.92 6.10 9.76
N TYR A 216 14.61 6.22 9.53
CA TYR A 216 14.04 6.90 8.39
C TYR A 216 13.45 8.26 8.78
N ALA A 217 13.54 9.23 7.88
CA ALA A 217 12.61 10.35 7.88
C ALA A 217 11.32 9.93 7.16
N VAL A 218 10.16 10.36 7.67
CA VAL A 218 8.87 9.96 7.10
C VAL A 218 8.00 11.20 6.90
N MET A 219 7.16 11.19 5.87
CA MET A 219 5.99 12.05 5.77
C MET A 219 4.73 11.19 5.67
N THR A 220 3.73 11.52 6.47
CA THR A 220 2.36 10.99 6.35
C THR A 220 1.43 12.15 6.05
N PHE A 221 0.44 11.95 5.19
CA PHE A 221 -0.52 13.00 4.88
C PHE A 221 -1.87 12.41 4.46
N ASP A 222 -2.91 13.22 4.57
CA ASP A 222 -4.22 12.95 3.98
C ASP A 222 -4.31 13.64 2.59
N PRO A 223 -4.70 12.97 1.49
CA PRO A 223 -4.97 13.64 0.22
C PRO A 223 -6.29 14.42 0.29
N ARG A 224 -6.55 15.26 -0.72
CA ARG A 224 -7.80 16.04 -0.81
C ARG A 224 -9.00 15.11 -0.71
N GLY A 225 -9.98 15.44 0.14
CA GLY A 225 -11.15 14.59 0.39
C GLY A 225 -11.00 13.56 1.51
N GLN A 226 -9.82 13.46 2.12
CA GLN A 226 -9.55 12.51 3.20
C GLN A 226 -9.15 13.20 4.51
N GLY A 227 -9.48 12.53 5.61
CA GLY A 227 -9.05 12.90 6.96
C GLY A 227 -9.10 14.40 7.21
N ARG A 228 -7.98 14.99 7.65
CA ARG A 228 -7.91 16.40 8.04
C ARG A 228 -7.60 17.37 6.90
N SER A 229 -7.48 16.88 5.67
CA SER A 229 -7.32 17.73 4.48
C SER A 229 -8.64 18.33 4.05
N ASP A 230 -8.57 19.41 3.26
CA ASP A 230 -9.76 20.00 2.67
C ASP A 230 -10.48 18.98 1.78
N GLN A 231 -11.82 19.01 1.81
CA GLN A 231 -12.63 18.10 1.00
C GLN A 231 -12.65 18.50 -0.47
N GLN A 232 -12.52 19.80 -0.74
CA GLN A 232 -12.62 20.40 -2.07
C GLN A 232 -11.64 21.55 -2.20
N THR A 233 -11.31 21.92 -3.42
CA THR A 233 -10.59 23.17 -3.72
C THR A 233 -11.49 24.39 -3.46
N PRO A 234 -10.92 25.61 -3.34
CA PRO A 234 -11.71 26.85 -3.30
C PRO A 234 -12.66 27.02 -4.49
N THR A 235 -12.34 26.42 -5.63
CA THR A 235 -13.13 26.47 -6.86
C THR A 235 -14.12 25.31 -7.01
N GLY A 236 -14.28 24.47 -5.97
CA GLY A 236 -15.23 23.35 -5.96
C GLY A 236 -14.72 22.06 -6.60
N GLY A 237 -13.43 21.96 -6.90
CA GLY A 237 -12.78 20.73 -7.36
C GLY A 237 -12.85 19.66 -6.25
N GLN A 238 -13.38 18.48 -6.58
CA GLN A 238 -13.63 17.42 -5.61
C GLN A 238 -12.36 16.64 -5.27
N GLY A 239 -12.37 15.88 -4.17
CA GLY A 239 -11.35 14.89 -3.85
C GLY A 239 -11.97 13.52 -3.55
N SER A 240 -11.20 12.66 -2.87
CA SER A 240 -11.61 11.30 -2.50
C SER A 240 -12.06 10.46 -3.70
N ASN A 241 -13.02 9.55 -3.52
CA ASN A 241 -13.52 8.67 -4.57
C ASN A 241 -14.29 9.41 -5.69
N VAL A 242 -14.73 10.66 -5.45
CA VAL A 242 -15.40 11.47 -6.48
C VAL A 242 -14.40 11.92 -7.54
N ASP A 243 -13.21 12.31 -7.12
CA ASP A 243 -12.07 12.56 -7.99
C ASP A 243 -10.86 11.77 -7.48
N SER A 244 -10.78 10.51 -7.88
CA SER A 244 -9.70 9.61 -7.44
C SER A 244 -8.30 10.06 -7.89
N SER A 245 -8.20 11.02 -8.81
CA SER A 245 -6.89 11.48 -9.30
C SER A 245 -6.05 12.18 -8.25
N VAL A 246 -6.70 12.71 -7.21
CA VAL A 246 -6.04 13.35 -6.08
C VAL A 246 -5.07 12.43 -5.31
N PHE A 247 -5.19 11.11 -5.43
CA PHE A 247 -4.26 10.14 -4.83
C PHE A 247 -2.95 9.99 -5.62
N TRP A 248 -2.84 10.49 -6.84
CA TRP A 248 -1.55 10.55 -7.53
C TRP A 248 -1.08 11.98 -7.77
N THR A 249 -1.98 12.94 -8.02
CA THR A 249 -1.60 14.36 -8.08
C THR A 249 -1.23 14.89 -6.69
N GLY A 250 -2.02 14.59 -5.66
CA GLY A 250 -1.74 14.94 -4.26
C GLY A 250 -0.47 14.28 -3.73
N PHE A 251 -0.17 13.04 -4.13
CA PHE A 251 1.06 12.37 -3.76
C PHE A 251 2.29 13.02 -4.41
N VAL A 252 2.21 13.44 -5.68
CA VAL A 252 3.26 14.27 -6.31
C VAL A 252 3.46 15.58 -5.54
N ASN A 253 2.36 16.27 -5.21
CA ASN A 253 2.38 17.51 -4.42
C ASN A 253 3.04 17.30 -3.04
N ALA A 254 2.73 16.19 -2.37
CA ALA A 254 3.34 15.82 -1.09
C ALA A 254 4.84 15.52 -1.22
N ILE A 255 5.27 14.85 -2.29
CA ILE A 255 6.70 14.62 -2.59
C ILE A 255 7.41 15.96 -2.82
N ASP A 256 6.84 16.84 -3.64
CA ASP A 256 7.39 18.18 -3.88
C ASP A 256 7.49 18.98 -2.57
N PHE A 257 6.44 19.01 -1.75
CA PHE A 257 6.48 19.66 -0.44
C PHE A 257 7.57 19.05 0.44
N PHE A 258 7.66 17.72 0.52
CA PHE A 258 8.67 17.03 1.33
C PHE A 258 10.11 17.32 0.87
N ARG A 259 10.27 17.73 -0.39
CA ARG A 259 11.55 18.07 -1.02
C ARG A 259 11.86 19.56 -1.01
N SER A 260 10.93 20.39 -0.58
CA SER A 260 11.10 21.85 -0.51
C SER A 260 12.05 22.29 0.61
N SER A 261 12.69 23.44 0.42
CA SER A 261 13.62 24.06 1.38
C SER A 261 13.44 25.58 1.42
N SER A 262 14.16 26.25 2.32
CA SER A 262 14.15 27.72 2.40
C SER A 262 14.67 28.41 1.14
N VAL A 263 15.53 27.76 0.35
CA VAL A 263 16.11 28.30 -0.89
C VAL A 263 15.43 27.78 -2.17
N ALA A 264 14.60 26.75 -2.03
CA ALA A 264 13.73 26.22 -3.08
C ALA A 264 12.34 25.98 -2.46
N PRO A 265 11.53 27.05 -2.29
CA PRO A 265 10.24 26.94 -1.62
C PRO A 265 9.26 26.09 -2.40
N TYR A 266 8.28 25.51 -1.69
CA TYR A 266 7.25 24.68 -2.31
C TYR A 266 6.36 25.52 -3.25
N PRO A 267 6.28 25.22 -4.56
CA PRO A 267 5.66 26.12 -5.54
C PRO A 267 4.19 26.40 -5.30
N HIS A 268 3.42 25.40 -4.85
CA HIS A 268 1.98 25.57 -4.65
C HIS A 268 1.65 26.47 -3.45
N ASN A 269 2.52 26.54 -2.44
CA ASN A 269 2.38 27.52 -1.37
C ASN A 269 2.56 28.96 -1.86
N ILE A 270 3.38 29.18 -2.89
CA ILE A 270 3.54 30.50 -3.50
C ILE A 270 2.30 30.85 -4.33
N THR A 271 1.83 29.93 -5.19
CA THR A 271 0.71 30.22 -6.09
C THR A 271 -0.64 30.32 -5.37
N CYS A 272 -0.81 29.61 -4.26
CA CYS A 272 -2.02 29.60 -3.44
C CYS A 272 -1.90 30.51 -2.20
N ALA A 273 -0.91 31.41 -2.16
CA ALA A 273 -0.74 32.33 -1.05
C ALA A 273 -1.99 33.20 -0.87
N GLY A 274 -2.48 33.28 0.37
CA GLY A 274 -3.66 34.08 0.72
C GLY A 274 -5.01 33.42 0.42
N THR A 275 -5.05 32.17 -0.06
CA THR A 275 -6.31 31.45 -0.28
C THR A 275 -7.10 31.23 1.02
N TYR A 276 -6.42 30.90 2.11
CA TYR A 276 -7.01 30.74 3.44
C TYR A 276 -6.19 31.48 4.50
N PRO A 277 -6.79 31.82 5.66
CA PRO A 277 -6.06 32.41 6.77
C PRO A 277 -5.17 31.39 7.52
N THR A 278 -5.40 30.07 7.37
CA THR A 278 -4.50 29.05 7.93
C THR A 278 -3.07 29.23 7.44
N PRO A 279 -2.09 29.33 8.36
CA PRO A 279 -0.68 29.27 7.99
C PRO A 279 -0.31 27.90 7.40
N VAL A 280 0.36 27.92 6.25
CA VAL A 280 1.01 26.73 5.67
C VAL A 280 2.49 26.70 6.05
N ALA A 281 3.06 25.50 6.15
CA ALA A 281 4.50 25.33 6.36
C ALA A 281 5.24 25.84 5.11
N ALA A 282 6.17 26.78 5.27
CA ALA A 282 6.87 27.38 4.13
C ALA A 282 7.64 26.35 3.28
N PHE A 283 8.18 25.32 3.93
CA PHE A 283 8.86 24.18 3.31
C PHE A 283 8.92 23.00 4.31
N ASN A 284 9.50 21.87 3.92
CA ASN A 284 9.70 20.72 4.81
C ASN A 284 10.66 21.07 5.98
N PRO A 285 10.20 21.08 7.24
CA PRO A 285 11.00 21.53 8.38
C PRO A 285 12.15 20.56 8.77
N ILE A 286 12.20 19.35 8.20
CA ILE A 286 13.28 18.38 8.42
C ILE A 286 14.13 18.10 7.17
N ILE A 287 14.02 18.96 6.13
CA ILE A 287 14.71 18.77 4.84
C ILE A 287 16.23 18.64 4.99
N ASP A 288 16.82 19.36 5.95
CA ASP A 288 18.25 19.35 6.21
C ASP A 288 18.78 18.02 6.78
N ARG A 289 17.88 17.15 7.27
CA ARG A 289 18.21 15.83 7.81
C ARG A 289 18.14 14.73 6.76
N ILE A 290 17.52 14.98 5.60
CA ILE A 290 17.15 13.97 4.60
C ILE A 290 18.24 13.83 3.53
N ASP A 291 18.43 12.60 3.04
CA ASP A 291 19.11 12.33 1.79
C ASP A 291 18.12 12.34 0.62
N MET A 292 18.20 13.39 -0.19
CA MET A 292 17.33 13.64 -1.32
C MET A 292 17.41 12.59 -2.43
N ASN A 293 18.42 11.71 -2.42
CA ASN A 293 18.56 10.65 -3.42
C ASN A 293 17.92 9.32 -2.98
N ARG A 294 17.40 9.24 -1.75
CA ARG A 294 16.92 8.00 -1.13
C ARG A 294 15.47 8.12 -0.68
N LEU A 295 14.57 8.20 -1.66
CA LEU A 295 13.13 8.34 -1.44
C LEU A 295 12.39 7.04 -1.78
N GLY A 296 11.64 6.50 -0.82
CA GLY A 296 10.62 5.49 -1.02
C GLY A 296 9.21 6.06 -0.86
N ILE A 297 8.22 5.33 -1.36
CA ILE A 297 6.81 5.66 -1.18
C ILE A 297 6.00 4.44 -0.76
N ALA A 298 4.97 4.67 0.04
CA ALA A 298 3.98 3.66 0.36
C ALA A 298 2.56 4.23 0.26
N GLY A 299 1.58 3.39 -0.04
CA GLY A 299 0.20 3.77 0.15
C GLY A 299 -0.76 2.59 0.19
N HIS A 300 -1.98 2.85 0.67
CA HIS A 300 -3.04 1.86 0.84
C HIS A 300 -4.23 2.12 -0.08
N SER A 301 -4.86 1.09 -0.65
CA SER A 301 -6.09 1.23 -1.46
C SER A 301 -5.89 2.18 -2.66
N LEU A 302 -6.68 3.25 -2.78
CA LEU A 302 -6.41 4.30 -3.77
C LEU A 302 -5.02 4.94 -3.60
N GLY A 303 -4.46 5.00 -2.39
CA GLY A 303 -3.07 5.40 -2.19
C GLY A 303 -2.04 4.35 -2.63
N ALA A 304 -2.40 3.06 -2.67
CA ALA A 304 -1.58 2.03 -3.28
C ALA A 304 -1.56 2.16 -4.81
N ARG A 305 -2.71 2.52 -5.40
CA ARG A 305 -2.79 2.94 -6.81
C ARG A 305 -1.97 4.21 -7.05
N GLY A 306 -2.05 5.19 -6.15
CA GLY A 306 -1.18 6.38 -6.11
C GLY A 306 0.30 6.02 -6.16
N ALA A 307 0.77 5.19 -5.23
CA ALA A 307 2.15 4.70 -5.20
C ALA A 307 2.56 3.97 -6.50
N SER A 308 1.66 3.16 -7.07
CA SER A 308 1.90 2.43 -8.32
C SER A 308 2.11 3.37 -9.52
N ILE A 309 1.26 4.39 -9.64
CA ILE A 309 1.32 5.41 -10.70
C ILE A 309 2.55 6.31 -10.52
N VAL A 310 2.70 6.87 -9.32
CA VAL A 310 3.71 7.88 -9.00
C VAL A 310 5.12 7.35 -9.20
N GLN A 311 5.42 6.09 -8.85
CA GLN A 311 6.76 5.55 -9.13
C GLN A 311 7.07 5.45 -10.63
N GLY A 312 6.04 5.30 -11.45
CA GLY A 312 6.13 4.98 -12.87
C GLY A 312 6.26 6.19 -13.79
N TYR A 313 6.00 7.41 -13.32
CA TYR A 313 6.23 8.62 -14.11
C TYR A 313 7.69 8.73 -14.55
N GLY A 314 7.89 9.13 -15.81
CA GLY A 314 9.20 9.26 -16.46
C GLY A 314 9.84 7.94 -16.91
N ALA A 315 9.15 6.80 -16.76
CA ALA A 315 9.58 5.54 -17.36
C ALA A 315 9.44 5.57 -18.90
N PRO A 316 10.15 4.70 -19.65
CA PRO A 316 9.97 4.59 -21.10
C PRO A 316 8.50 4.36 -21.48
N GLY A 317 7.93 5.25 -22.30
CA GLY A 317 6.53 5.19 -22.74
C GLY A 317 5.49 5.72 -21.73
N ALA A 318 5.91 6.19 -20.56
CA ALA A 318 5.07 6.82 -19.56
C ALA A 318 5.00 8.35 -19.74
N ASP A 319 4.02 8.97 -19.09
CA ASP A 319 3.95 10.42 -18.92
C ASP A 319 5.16 10.92 -18.11
N PRO A 320 5.65 12.15 -18.36
CA PRO A 320 6.79 12.71 -17.63
C PRO A 320 6.46 12.90 -16.14
N TRP A 321 7.50 13.05 -15.31
CA TRP A 321 7.33 13.46 -13.92
C TRP A 321 6.61 14.83 -13.86
N PRO A 322 5.43 14.92 -13.24
CA PRO A 322 4.66 16.16 -13.23
C PRO A 322 5.02 17.10 -12.07
N GLY A 323 5.88 16.66 -11.14
CA GLY A 323 6.34 17.48 -10.02
C GLY A 323 7.20 18.66 -10.47
N LYS A 324 7.19 19.70 -9.67
CA LYS A 324 7.80 21.01 -9.95
C LYS A 324 9.13 21.22 -9.22
N MET A 325 9.47 20.38 -8.26
CA MET A 325 10.71 20.48 -7.49
C MET A 325 11.90 19.80 -8.16
N ASP A 326 11.66 18.71 -8.88
CA ASP A 326 12.70 17.91 -9.53
C ASP A 326 12.46 17.78 -11.03
N ASN A 327 13.54 17.79 -11.81
CA ASN A 327 13.47 17.57 -13.25
C ASN A 327 13.14 16.12 -13.63
N SER A 328 13.19 15.20 -12.66
CA SER A 328 12.94 13.77 -12.88
C SER A 328 12.39 13.14 -11.61
N ASN A 329 11.62 12.05 -11.77
CA ASN A 329 10.99 11.34 -10.67
C ASN A 329 12.00 10.87 -9.59
N PRO A 330 11.92 11.39 -8.35
CA PRO A 330 12.91 11.11 -7.32
C PRO A 330 12.74 9.73 -6.64
N VAL A 331 11.60 9.04 -6.86
CA VAL A 331 11.26 7.77 -6.19
C VAL A 331 12.22 6.65 -6.60
N LYS A 332 12.66 5.84 -5.62
CA LYS A 332 13.60 4.72 -5.77
C LYS A 332 13.03 3.35 -5.40
N VAL A 333 11.91 3.29 -4.67
CA VAL A 333 11.24 2.06 -4.25
C VAL A 333 9.79 2.35 -3.86
N ALA A 334 8.89 1.39 -4.09
CA ALA A 334 7.48 1.51 -3.71
C ALA A 334 6.96 0.30 -2.93
N VAL A 335 5.99 0.53 -2.05
CA VAL A 335 5.18 -0.50 -1.39
C VAL A 335 3.70 -0.15 -1.54
N ALA A 336 2.91 -1.06 -2.11
CA ALA A 336 1.51 -0.88 -2.40
C ALA A 336 0.68 -1.86 -1.55
N TRP A 337 -0.03 -1.32 -0.57
CA TRP A 337 -0.92 -2.06 0.32
C TRP A 337 -2.32 -2.15 -0.30
N ASP A 338 -2.69 -3.31 -0.82
CA ASP A 338 -3.99 -3.66 -1.41
C ASP A 338 -4.51 -2.66 -2.47
N ALA A 339 -3.92 -2.59 -3.67
CA ALA A 339 -2.89 -3.49 -4.19
C ALA A 339 -1.97 -2.75 -5.19
N LEU A 340 -0.82 -3.36 -5.50
CA LEU A 340 0.05 -2.89 -6.59
C LEU A 340 -0.71 -2.96 -7.92
N SER A 341 -0.73 -1.84 -8.65
CA SER A 341 -1.40 -1.74 -9.94
C SER A 341 -0.40 -1.93 -11.09
N ALA A 342 -0.70 -2.85 -12.00
CA ALA A 342 0.02 -2.97 -13.26
C ALA A 342 -0.26 -1.73 -14.15
N PRO A 343 0.71 -1.24 -14.94
CA PRO A 343 0.38 -0.37 -16.06
C PRO A 343 -0.68 -1.02 -16.94
N SER A 344 -1.81 -0.35 -17.10
CA SER A 344 -2.92 -0.81 -17.93
C SER A 344 -3.48 0.35 -18.76
N ASP A 345 -4.06 0.03 -19.91
CA ASP A 345 -4.81 0.98 -20.72
C ASP A 345 -6.15 1.29 -20.02
N GLY A 346 -6.23 2.40 -19.30
CA GLY A 346 -7.43 2.85 -18.57
C GLY A 346 -7.37 4.34 -18.22
N ASP A 347 -8.31 4.83 -17.40
CA ASP A 347 -8.46 6.25 -17.03
C ASP A 347 -7.37 6.82 -16.11
N SER A 348 -6.27 6.08 -15.90
CA SER A 348 -5.09 6.59 -15.21
C SER A 348 -4.12 7.24 -16.20
N PRO A 349 -3.28 8.19 -15.74
CA PRO A 349 -2.13 8.65 -16.50
C PRO A 349 -1.28 7.47 -16.97
N LYS A 350 -0.59 7.61 -18.11
CA LYS A 350 0.31 6.56 -18.58
C LYS A 350 1.49 6.50 -17.63
N PHE A 351 1.65 5.39 -16.92
CA PHE A 351 2.79 5.17 -16.03
C PHE A 351 3.50 3.87 -16.42
N GLY A 352 4.79 3.77 -16.11
CA GLY A 352 5.57 2.58 -16.39
C GLY A 352 6.06 1.87 -15.13
N ILE A 353 6.96 0.91 -15.32
CA ILE A 353 7.62 0.16 -14.26
C ILE A 353 9.07 0.60 -14.22
N ARG A 354 9.49 1.26 -13.13
CA ARG A 354 10.83 1.86 -13.03
C ARG A 354 11.61 1.42 -11.79
N VAL A 355 10.91 1.22 -10.67
CA VAL A 355 11.56 0.94 -9.39
C VAL A 355 11.13 -0.40 -8.81
N PRO A 356 11.95 -1.01 -7.93
CA PRO A 356 11.54 -2.13 -7.10
C PRO A 356 10.21 -1.84 -6.39
N SER A 357 9.24 -2.73 -6.53
CA SER A 357 7.92 -2.56 -5.92
C SER A 357 7.48 -3.80 -5.17
N MET A 358 6.86 -3.60 -4.01
CA MET A 358 6.19 -4.66 -3.29
C MET A 358 4.68 -4.45 -3.37
N GLY A 359 3.94 -5.48 -3.76
CA GLY A 359 2.49 -5.55 -3.62
C GLY A 359 2.10 -6.42 -2.43
N GLN A 360 1.10 -5.97 -1.69
CA GLN A 360 0.49 -6.74 -0.61
C GLN A 360 -1.00 -6.80 -0.88
N THR A 361 -1.61 -7.96 -0.69
CA THR A 361 -3.04 -8.19 -0.90
C THR A 361 -3.62 -9.02 0.22
N ALA A 362 -4.93 -9.17 0.23
CA ALA A 362 -5.66 -9.98 1.19
C ALA A 362 -6.56 -11.02 0.50
N ASP A 363 -6.97 -12.05 1.25
CA ASP A 363 -7.94 -13.06 0.80
C ASP A 363 -9.28 -12.42 0.43
N TYR A 364 -9.77 -11.52 1.28
CA TYR A 364 -11.09 -10.92 1.15
C TYR A 364 -11.01 -9.45 0.76
N GLY A 365 -12.05 -8.96 0.08
CA GLY A 365 -12.14 -7.58 -0.38
C GLY A 365 -12.65 -6.59 0.68
N LEU A 366 -13.09 -5.42 0.21
CA LEU A 366 -13.63 -4.34 1.05
C LEU A 366 -14.90 -4.74 1.81
N ALA A 367 -15.81 -5.44 1.13
CA ALA A 367 -16.98 -6.07 1.75
C ALA A 367 -16.70 -7.57 1.79
N PRO A 368 -16.05 -8.07 2.85
CA PRO A 368 -15.63 -9.46 2.91
C PRO A 368 -16.87 -10.36 2.93
N VAL A 369 -16.84 -11.38 2.07
CA VAL A 369 -17.79 -12.49 2.03
C VAL A 369 -16.99 -13.78 1.89
N PRO A 370 -17.45 -14.90 2.46
CA PRO A 370 -16.76 -16.16 2.30
C PRO A 370 -16.76 -16.56 0.82
N ASN A 371 -15.68 -17.21 0.39
CA ASN A 371 -15.61 -17.77 -0.95
C ASN A 371 -16.65 -18.89 -1.09
N THR A 372 -17.40 -18.87 -2.19
CA THR A 372 -18.38 -19.92 -2.52
C THR A 372 -17.85 -20.92 -3.54
N GLU A 373 -16.64 -20.71 -4.05
CA GLU A 373 -15.90 -21.60 -4.94
C GLU A 373 -14.39 -21.32 -4.80
N SER A 374 -13.53 -22.21 -5.31
CA SER A 374 -12.08 -21.97 -5.30
C SER A 374 -11.72 -20.78 -6.20
N PRO A 375 -11.11 -19.71 -5.67
CA PRO A 375 -10.63 -18.60 -6.49
C PRO A 375 -9.49 -19.02 -7.43
N ASP A 376 -9.24 -18.21 -8.47
CA ASP A 376 -8.03 -18.34 -9.29
C ASP A 376 -6.77 -18.06 -8.45
N PRO A 377 -5.86 -19.04 -8.29
CA PRO A 377 -4.66 -18.86 -7.48
C PRO A 377 -3.72 -17.76 -7.96
N GLU A 378 -3.76 -17.39 -9.24
CA GLU A 378 -2.93 -16.32 -9.81
C GLU A 378 -3.65 -14.96 -9.82
N GLY A 379 -4.91 -14.89 -9.38
CA GLY A 379 -5.76 -13.70 -9.51
C GLY A 379 -5.24 -12.43 -8.82
N LYS A 380 -4.26 -12.56 -7.91
CA LYS A 380 -3.60 -11.44 -7.21
C LYS A 380 -2.16 -11.15 -7.71
N LYS A 381 -1.71 -11.82 -8.78
CA LYS A 381 -0.33 -11.71 -9.32
C LYS A 381 -0.21 -10.91 -10.62
N THR A 382 -1.26 -10.22 -11.07
CA THR A 382 -1.22 -9.42 -12.33
C THR A 382 -0.09 -8.40 -12.34
N ALA A 383 0.05 -7.58 -11.28
CA ALA A 383 1.15 -6.61 -11.20
C ALA A 383 2.51 -7.27 -11.00
N TYR A 384 2.58 -8.35 -10.21
CA TYR A 384 3.79 -9.15 -10.07
C TYR A 384 4.32 -9.63 -11.42
N ALA A 385 3.46 -10.20 -12.26
CA ALA A 385 3.82 -10.68 -13.60
C ALA A 385 4.33 -9.55 -14.49
N ALA A 386 3.73 -8.35 -14.42
CA ALA A 386 4.17 -7.19 -15.17
C ALA A 386 5.57 -6.72 -14.75
N TRP A 387 5.85 -6.62 -13.44
CA TRP A 387 7.17 -6.24 -12.93
C TRP A 387 8.24 -7.28 -13.25
N LYS A 388 7.93 -8.56 -13.04
CA LYS A 388 8.83 -9.66 -13.38
C LYS A 388 9.19 -9.63 -14.87
N LYS A 389 8.20 -9.43 -15.75
CA LYS A 389 8.41 -9.29 -17.21
C LYS A 389 9.27 -8.08 -17.55
N ALA A 390 9.16 -6.98 -16.82
CA ALA A 390 9.99 -5.80 -16.99
C ALA A 390 11.44 -5.98 -16.46
N GLY A 391 11.76 -7.11 -15.81
CA GLY A 391 13.05 -7.33 -15.17
C GLY A 391 13.29 -6.41 -13.97
N VAL A 392 12.21 -5.87 -13.38
CA VAL A 392 12.30 -4.98 -12.21
C VAL A 392 11.94 -5.77 -10.95
N PRO A 393 12.73 -5.65 -9.87
CA PRO A 393 12.50 -6.42 -8.65
C PRO A 393 11.08 -6.27 -8.10
N VAL A 394 10.47 -7.39 -7.71
CA VAL A 394 9.12 -7.40 -7.19
C VAL A 394 8.89 -8.47 -6.14
N PHE A 395 8.04 -8.14 -5.18
CA PHE A 395 7.54 -9.08 -4.17
C PHE A 395 6.02 -8.90 -4.09
N GLN A 396 5.27 -9.99 -4.13
CA GLN A 396 3.82 -10.00 -3.97
C GLN A 396 3.45 -11.03 -2.92
N PHE A 397 2.68 -10.64 -1.91
CA PHE A 397 2.06 -11.63 -1.02
C PHE A 397 0.61 -11.34 -0.73
N THR A 398 -0.13 -12.40 -0.41
CA THR A 398 -1.52 -12.33 0.02
C THR A 398 -1.65 -12.81 1.45
N ILE A 399 -2.24 -12.00 2.32
CA ILE A 399 -2.44 -12.32 3.74
C ILE A 399 -3.62 -13.27 3.89
N GLN A 400 -3.38 -14.43 4.54
CA GLN A 400 -4.40 -15.41 4.88
C GLN A 400 -5.42 -14.80 5.85
N GLY A 401 -6.70 -14.94 5.52
CA GLY A 401 -7.82 -14.45 6.33
C GLY A 401 -7.96 -12.92 6.35
N GLY A 402 -7.02 -12.21 5.70
CA GLY A 402 -6.99 -10.75 5.63
C GLY A 402 -8.16 -10.18 4.86
N THR A 403 -8.42 -8.90 5.09
CA THR A 403 -9.34 -8.08 4.29
C THR A 403 -8.63 -6.83 3.78
N HIS A 404 -9.37 -5.97 3.07
CA HIS A 404 -8.92 -4.62 2.74
C HIS A 404 -8.45 -3.79 3.95
N PHE A 405 -8.91 -4.08 5.17
CA PHE A 405 -8.63 -3.24 6.33
C PHE A 405 -7.38 -3.65 7.11
N GLU A 406 -6.62 -4.65 6.63
CA GLU A 406 -5.43 -5.15 7.32
C GLU A 406 -4.33 -4.10 7.55
N TRP A 407 -4.28 -3.08 6.69
CA TRP A 407 -3.28 -2.00 6.74
C TRP A 407 -3.80 -0.73 7.42
N SER A 408 -5.12 -0.56 7.48
CA SER A 408 -5.79 0.56 8.13
C SER A 408 -6.39 0.03 9.43
N GLN A 409 -5.68 0.17 10.55
CA GLN A 409 -6.06 -0.35 11.89
C GLN A 409 -7.34 0.31 12.43
N ILE A 410 -8.45 0.20 11.71
CA ILE A 410 -9.73 0.85 11.94
C ILE A 410 -10.48 0.01 12.96
N PRO A 411 -10.72 0.53 14.19
CA PRO A 411 -11.40 -0.26 15.17
C PRO A 411 -12.86 -0.49 14.77
N GLY A 412 -13.34 -1.70 15.04
CA GLY A 412 -14.63 -2.22 14.69
C GLY A 412 -14.68 -2.79 13.28
N PHE A 413 -13.66 -2.65 12.44
CA PHE A 413 -13.72 -3.08 11.04
C PHE A 413 -13.22 -4.52 10.86
N PRO A 414 -13.72 -5.23 9.83
CA PRO A 414 -13.34 -6.62 9.62
C PRO A 414 -11.87 -6.73 9.23
N ALA A 415 -11.04 -7.29 10.10
CA ALA A 415 -9.60 -7.51 9.87
C ALA A 415 -9.13 -8.69 10.71
N THR A 416 -7.99 -9.27 10.33
CA THR A 416 -7.33 -10.25 11.20
C THR A 416 -6.81 -9.56 12.45
N SER A 417 -6.51 -10.36 13.49
CA SER A 417 -6.00 -9.88 14.77
C SER A 417 -4.91 -8.81 14.63
N TRP A 418 -5.06 -7.68 15.32
CA TRP A 418 -3.99 -6.67 15.41
C TRP A 418 -3.83 -6.06 16.81
N CYS A 419 -4.76 -6.32 17.73
CA CYS A 419 -4.62 -5.94 19.13
C CYS A 419 -5.11 -7.05 20.08
N PRO A 420 -4.57 -8.29 19.98
CA PRO A 420 -5.04 -9.39 20.82
C PRO A 420 -4.69 -9.18 22.30
N MET A 421 -3.64 -8.41 22.57
CA MET A 421 -3.20 -8.06 23.92
C MET A 421 -2.89 -6.57 24.02
N VAL A 422 -3.26 -5.97 25.15
CA VAL A 422 -2.85 -4.61 25.52
C VAL A 422 -1.85 -4.72 26.66
N GLU A 423 -0.60 -4.37 26.38
CA GLU A 423 0.49 -4.39 27.36
C GLU A 423 1.15 -3.02 27.41
N ASN A 424 1.29 -2.46 28.62
CA ASN A 424 1.91 -1.15 28.83
C ASN A 424 1.33 -0.04 27.93
N ASN A 425 0.01 -0.01 27.81
CA ASN A 425 -0.74 0.88 26.92
C ASN A 425 -0.30 0.76 25.45
N ARG A 426 -0.13 -0.46 24.93
CA ARG A 426 0.19 -0.73 23.52
C ARG A 426 -0.46 -2.03 23.07
N CYS A 427 -0.92 -2.06 21.82
CA CYS A 427 -1.30 -3.31 21.16
C CYS A 427 -0.06 -4.17 20.89
N VAL A 428 -0.11 -5.44 21.29
CA VAL A 428 0.96 -6.43 21.12
C VAL A 428 0.41 -7.68 20.42
N GLY A 429 1.16 -8.18 19.44
CA GLY A 429 0.78 -9.37 18.67
C GLY A 429 0.15 -9.02 17.33
N GLY A 430 -0.75 -9.90 16.87
CA GLY A 430 -1.48 -9.75 15.61
C GLY A 430 -1.02 -10.69 14.50
N TRP A 431 -1.76 -10.65 13.40
CA TRP A 431 -1.66 -11.59 12.29
C TRP A 431 -1.13 -10.90 11.03
N GLY A 432 -1.97 -10.21 10.25
CA GLY A 432 -1.57 -9.65 8.95
C GLY A 432 -0.78 -8.34 9.05
N ASN A 433 -1.15 -7.42 9.93
CA ASN A 433 -0.45 -6.14 10.08
C ASN A 433 1.03 -6.30 10.49
N PRO A 434 1.40 -7.19 11.44
CA PRO A 434 2.81 -7.50 11.71
C PRO A 434 3.56 -8.08 10.51
N MET A 435 2.89 -8.85 9.65
CA MET A 435 3.48 -9.36 8.40
C MET A 435 3.72 -8.22 7.41
N ALA A 436 2.74 -7.31 7.26
CA ALA A 436 2.89 -6.11 6.44
C ALA A 436 4.04 -5.22 6.92
N GLN A 437 4.20 -5.03 8.24
CA GLN A 437 5.32 -4.31 8.86
C GLN A 437 6.67 -4.94 8.49
N HIS A 438 6.81 -6.24 8.71
CA HIS A 438 8.06 -6.98 8.50
C HIS A 438 8.56 -6.86 7.06
N TYR A 439 7.72 -7.19 6.09
CA TYR A 439 8.13 -7.18 4.68
C TYR A 439 8.28 -5.75 4.13
N SER A 440 7.42 -4.81 4.51
CA SER A 440 7.56 -3.42 4.06
C SER A 440 8.89 -2.81 4.53
N LEU A 441 9.25 -3.01 5.80
CA LEU A 441 10.51 -2.52 6.35
C LEU A 441 11.72 -3.20 5.68
N ALA A 442 11.69 -4.54 5.52
CA ALA A 442 12.77 -5.26 4.87
C ALA A 442 12.96 -4.81 3.40
N TRP A 443 11.87 -4.53 2.68
CA TRP A 443 11.91 -4.01 1.32
C TRP A 443 12.53 -2.62 1.25
N PHE A 444 12.11 -1.70 2.13
CA PHE A 444 12.72 -0.37 2.19
C PHE A 444 14.20 -0.44 2.60
N ASP A 445 14.55 -1.29 3.57
CA ASP A 445 15.93 -1.46 4.01
C ASP A 445 16.81 -2.00 2.87
N ARG A 446 16.26 -2.90 2.03
CA ARG A 446 16.97 -3.49 0.90
C ARG A 446 17.38 -2.45 -0.13
N TRP A 447 16.48 -1.54 -0.46
CA TRP A 447 16.60 -0.63 -1.59
C TRP A 447 17.08 0.78 -1.23
N LEU A 448 16.95 1.20 0.03
CA LEU A 448 17.31 2.56 0.46
C LEU A 448 18.50 2.63 1.42
N LYS A 449 18.78 1.58 2.20
CA LYS A 449 19.85 1.66 3.20
C LYS A 449 21.24 1.51 2.58
N HIS A 450 22.22 2.15 3.20
CA HIS A 450 23.65 1.98 2.98
C HIS A 450 24.26 1.01 4.00
N SER A 451 25.46 0.51 3.71
CA SER A 451 26.09 -0.61 4.44
C SER A 451 26.36 -0.36 5.92
N ASN A 452 26.44 0.91 6.31
CA ASN A 452 26.64 1.37 7.68
C ASN A 452 25.34 1.64 8.44
N GLU A 453 24.17 1.51 7.82
CA GLU A 453 22.88 1.80 8.45
C GLU A 453 22.21 0.53 9.01
N VAL A 454 21.43 0.70 10.08
CA VAL A 454 20.61 -0.36 10.68
C VAL A 454 19.63 -0.89 9.63
N GLY A 455 19.37 -2.20 9.68
CA GLY A 455 18.47 -2.87 8.74
C GLY A 455 19.15 -3.29 7.43
N TYR A 456 20.26 -2.64 7.02
CA TYR A 456 21.00 -3.01 5.81
C TYR A 456 21.34 -4.49 5.82
N LYS A 457 22.23 -4.94 6.70
CA LYS A 457 22.80 -6.31 6.64
C LYS A 457 21.77 -7.44 6.72
N THR A 458 20.58 -7.17 7.27
CA THR A 458 19.54 -8.18 7.50
C THR A 458 18.37 -8.09 6.52
N ALA A 459 18.38 -7.15 5.56
CA ALA A 459 17.26 -6.93 4.65
C ALA A 459 16.94 -8.17 3.79
N ASP A 460 17.94 -8.73 3.10
CA ASP A 460 17.75 -9.92 2.26
C ASP A 460 17.28 -11.12 3.09
N ALA A 461 17.91 -11.37 4.25
CA ALA A 461 17.53 -12.47 5.14
C ALA A 461 16.07 -12.36 5.60
N ARG A 462 15.58 -11.15 5.94
CA ARG A 462 14.17 -10.96 6.32
C ARG A 462 13.19 -11.15 5.17
N LEU A 463 13.58 -10.83 3.94
CA LEU A 463 12.77 -11.05 2.74
C LEU A 463 12.69 -12.53 2.34
N LEU A 464 13.67 -13.33 2.75
CA LEU A 464 13.78 -14.77 2.46
C LEU A 464 13.42 -15.65 3.66
N ASP A 465 12.98 -15.06 4.77
CA ASP A 465 12.58 -15.76 6.00
C ASP A 465 11.18 -16.38 5.85
N ASP A 466 11.04 -17.28 4.88
CA ASP A 466 9.77 -17.92 4.53
C ASP A 466 9.22 -18.75 5.69
N ASP A 467 10.07 -19.30 6.55
CA ASP A 467 9.68 -20.09 7.73
C ASP A 467 9.58 -19.28 9.03
N GLY A 468 9.89 -17.99 8.97
CA GLY A 468 9.80 -17.09 10.10
C GLY A 468 8.37 -16.87 10.57
N ALA A 469 8.25 -16.17 11.70
CA ALA A 469 6.95 -15.86 12.31
C ALA A 469 6.01 -15.05 11.41
N GLN A 470 6.56 -14.33 10.43
CA GLN A 470 5.80 -13.54 9.44
C GLN A 470 5.78 -14.21 8.05
N GLY A 471 6.31 -15.42 7.93
CA GLY A 471 6.51 -16.14 6.68
C GLY A 471 5.25 -16.81 6.12
N ARG A 472 5.46 -17.93 5.42
CA ARG A 472 4.46 -18.64 4.62
C ARG A 472 3.22 -19.10 5.37
N ASN A 473 3.32 -19.32 6.68
CA ASN A 473 2.18 -19.72 7.50
C ASN A 473 1.08 -18.64 7.58
N LYS A 474 1.41 -17.38 7.30
CA LYS A 474 0.47 -16.26 7.22
C LYS A 474 0.05 -15.92 5.80
N MET A 475 0.62 -16.58 4.79
CA MET A 475 0.26 -16.37 3.39
C MET A 475 -0.98 -17.18 3.03
N SER A 476 -1.82 -16.62 2.18
CA SER A 476 -3.03 -17.26 1.65
C SER A 476 -2.75 -18.66 1.09
N PHE A 477 -3.66 -19.60 1.36
CA PHE A 477 -3.69 -20.90 0.68
C PHE A 477 -4.57 -20.89 -0.58
N TYR A 478 -5.24 -19.76 -0.89
CA TYR A 478 -5.95 -19.55 -2.16
C TYR A 478 -5.07 -18.89 -3.20
N TYR A 479 -4.47 -17.76 -2.83
CA TYR A 479 -3.73 -16.90 -3.74
C TYR A 479 -2.23 -17.03 -3.51
N ARG A 480 -1.50 -17.38 -4.56
CA ARG A 480 -0.06 -17.61 -4.47
C ARG A 480 0.68 -16.30 -4.21
N SER A 481 1.61 -16.37 -3.26
CA SER A 481 2.58 -15.31 -3.00
C SER A 481 3.87 -15.62 -3.75
N ALA A 482 4.53 -14.60 -4.28
CA ALA A 482 5.67 -14.76 -5.19
C ALA A 482 6.70 -13.64 -5.03
N ARG A 483 7.94 -13.92 -5.41
CA ARG A 483 9.06 -12.95 -5.41
C ARG A 483 9.95 -13.13 -6.63
N SER A 484 10.57 -12.04 -7.05
CA SER A 484 11.61 -12.01 -8.07
C SER A 484 12.52 -10.81 -7.82
N PHE A 485 13.66 -11.00 -7.16
CA PHE A 485 14.63 -9.92 -6.92
C PHE A 485 16.08 -10.46 -6.74
N PRO A 486 17.11 -9.67 -7.09
CA PRO A 486 18.49 -9.97 -6.72
C PRO A 486 18.75 -9.61 -5.26
N ASP A 487 19.43 -10.48 -4.51
CA ASP A 487 19.99 -10.11 -3.21
C ASP A 487 21.22 -9.19 -3.37
N ARG A 488 21.86 -8.79 -2.28
CA ARG A 488 23.07 -7.94 -2.34
C ARG A 488 24.33 -8.67 -2.78
N GLY A 489 24.37 -10.00 -2.73
CA GLY A 489 25.40 -10.81 -3.34
C GLY A 489 25.28 -10.87 -4.87
N GLY A 490 24.12 -10.48 -5.40
CA GLY A 490 23.78 -10.52 -6.82
C GLY A 490 23.14 -11.84 -7.25
N ASP A 491 22.79 -12.71 -6.30
CA ASP A 491 22.07 -13.94 -6.60
C ASP A 491 20.57 -13.64 -6.73
N ASN A 492 19.95 -14.17 -7.78
CA ASN A 492 18.55 -13.93 -8.09
C ASN A 492 17.66 -14.91 -7.33
N HIS A 493 16.74 -14.37 -6.53
CA HIS A 493 15.72 -15.13 -5.80
C HIS A 493 14.39 -15.01 -6.55
N ALA A 494 13.93 -16.11 -7.11
CA ALA A 494 12.67 -16.21 -7.83
C ALA A 494 11.84 -17.37 -7.31
N CYS A 495 10.62 -17.09 -6.85
CA CYS A 495 9.71 -18.08 -6.32
C CYS A 495 8.28 -17.71 -6.71
N GLU A 496 7.57 -18.64 -7.35
CA GLU A 496 6.21 -18.40 -7.87
C GLU A 496 5.10 -18.78 -6.90
N ASP A 497 5.44 -19.54 -5.86
CA ASP A 497 4.55 -20.00 -4.80
C ASP A 497 5.36 -20.19 -3.50
N ILE A 498 5.49 -19.11 -2.71
CA ILE A 498 6.26 -19.12 -1.46
C ILE A 498 5.68 -20.09 -0.45
N ARG A 499 4.35 -20.24 -0.45
CA ARG A 499 3.67 -21.11 0.51
C ARG A 499 4.00 -22.58 0.30
N ALA A 500 4.03 -23.00 -0.96
CA ALA A 500 4.47 -24.34 -1.37
C ALA A 500 5.98 -24.59 -1.16
N GLY A 501 6.74 -23.56 -0.79
CA GLY A 501 8.17 -23.60 -0.60
C GLY A 501 8.93 -23.22 -1.86
N CYS A 502 10.07 -22.55 -1.65
CA CYS A 502 10.89 -22.05 -2.74
C CYS A 502 12.10 -22.95 -3.00
N THR A 503 12.48 -23.04 -4.27
CA THR A 503 13.71 -23.71 -4.72
C THR A 503 14.63 -22.63 -5.30
N ASP A 504 15.03 -21.65 -4.46
CA ASP A 504 15.58 -20.34 -4.86
C ASP A 504 16.97 -20.34 -5.51
N THR A 505 17.26 -21.25 -6.43
CA THR A 505 18.47 -21.15 -7.26
C THR A 505 18.13 -21.43 -8.71
N GLU A 506 17.87 -20.36 -9.48
CA GLU A 506 18.22 -20.41 -10.90
C GLU A 506 19.75 -20.58 -10.97
N ILE A 507 20.18 -21.78 -11.33
CA ILE A 507 21.57 -22.12 -11.57
C ILE A 507 22.13 -21.14 -12.60
N ARG A 508 23.18 -20.39 -12.22
CA ARG A 508 23.98 -19.56 -13.14
C ARG A 508 24.27 -20.36 -14.41
N SER A 509 23.71 -19.96 -15.54
CA SER A 509 24.21 -20.39 -16.84
C SER A 509 25.62 -19.81 -16.98
N GLY A 510 26.62 -20.66 -16.75
CA GLY A 510 28.01 -20.29 -16.61
C GLY A 510 28.54 -19.53 -17.82
N GLY A 511 28.89 -18.25 -17.60
CA GLY A 511 29.84 -17.53 -18.42
C GLY A 511 31.24 -18.11 -18.25
N GLY A 512 31.51 -19.25 -18.88
CA GLY A 512 32.83 -19.83 -18.98
C GLY A 512 33.70 -19.00 -19.93
N ARG A 513 34.53 -18.12 -19.37
CA ARG A 513 35.75 -17.65 -20.03
C ARG A 513 36.73 -18.83 -20.09
N SER A 514 36.92 -19.40 -21.27
CA SER A 514 38.15 -20.13 -21.61
C SER A 514 38.73 -19.53 -22.89
N GLY A 515 39.87 -18.86 -22.74
CA GLY A 515 40.67 -18.39 -23.86
C GLY A 515 41.55 -19.50 -24.44
N SER A 516 41.80 -19.35 -25.75
CA SER A 516 42.96 -19.83 -26.53
C SER A 516 43.09 -21.32 -26.82
N GLY A 517 43.06 -21.65 -28.13
CA GLY A 517 43.82 -22.78 -28.67
C GLY A 517 43.28 -23.44 -29.94
N GLY A 518 43.78 -23.00 -31.11
CA GLY A 518 44.10 -23.89 -32.23
C GLY A 518 42.95 -24.36 -33.14
N GLY A 519 43.05 -24.08 -34.44
CA GLY A 519 42.03 -24.41 -35.43
C GLY A 519 42.05 -25.86 -35.94
N ALA A 520 41.02 -26.20 -36.71
CA ALA A 520 41.11 -27.01 -37.94
C ALA A 520 39.76 -27.02 -38.66
N MET A 521 39.82 -26.85 -39.99
CA MET A 521 38.69 -26.91 -40.91
C MET A 521 38.20 -28.34 -41.15
N SER A 522 36.88 -28.49 -41.29
CA SER A 522 36.17 -29.41 -42.21
C SER A 522 34.66 -29.16 -42.02
N GLY A 523 33.81 -28.86 -43.00
CA GLY A 523 33.85 -29.09 -44.44
C GLY A 523 32.90 -30.24 -44.82
N SER A 524 31.59 -30.00 -44.89
CA SER A 524 30.50 -30.74 -45.59
C SER A 524 29.18 -30.01 -45.26
N GLY A 525 28.49 -29.27 -46.13
CA GLY A 525 27.70 -29.71 -47.30
C GLY A 525 26.38 -30.37 -46.85
N LEU A 526 25.16 -30.11 -47.35
CA LEU A 526 24.56 -29.23 -48.37
C LEU A 526 23.03 -29.59 -48.38
N LEU A 527 22.13 -28.69 -48.86
CA LEU A 527 20.70 -28.86 -49.23
C LEU A 527 19.64 -29.02 -48.11
N GLY A 528 18.46 -28.39 -48.17
CA GLY A 528 17.81 -27.71 -49.31
C GLY A 528 16.59 -26.86 -48.90
N LEU A 529 16.19 -26.02 -49.85
CA LEU A 529 15.15 -25.00 -49.79
C LEU A 529 14.00 -25.37 -50.75
N PHE A 530 12.79 -24.95 -50.39
CA PHE A 530 11.58 -24.72 -51.21
C PHE A 530 10.78 -25.91 -51.80
N LEU A 531 9.49 -25.99 -51.45
CA LEU A 531 8.37 -25.57 -52.33
C LEU A 531 6.99 -25.55 -51.63
N MET A 532 6.20 -24.54 -52.01
CA MET A 532 4.80 -24.27 -51.66
C MET A 532 3.80 -25.09 -52.52
N GLY A 533 2.53 -25.15 -52.06
CA GLY A 533 1.34 -25.29 -52.92
C GLY A 533 0.06 -25.52 -52.09
N LEU A 534 -0.77 -24.52 -51.74
CA LEU A 534 -1.84 -23.79 -52.47
C LEU A 534 -3.17 -24.56 -52.71
N ALA A 535 -4.24 -24.08 -52.05
CA ALA A 535 -5.64 -23.92 -52.50
C ALA A 535 -6.39 -23.16 -51.37
N GLY A 536 -7.04 -21.99 -51.47
CA GLY A 536 -7.75 -21.30 -52.55
C GLY A 536 -9.22 -21.79 -52.61
N LEU A 537 -10.30 -21.00 -52.56
CA LEU A 537 -10.57 -19.55 -52.50
C LEU A 537 -12.12 -19.33 -52.46
N LEU A 538 -12.59 -18.09 -52.23
CA LEU A 538 -13.90 -17.46 -52.58
C LEU A 538 -15.02 -17.50 -51.50
N TRP A 539 -15.81 -16.46 -51.19
CA TRP A 539 -15.96 -15.03 -51.59
C TRP A 539 -16.99 -14.41 -50.61
N GLY A 540 -16.95 -13.09 -50.32
CA GLY A 540 -18.20 -12.35 -50.05
C GLY A 540 -18.13 -11.15 -49.10
N ARG A 541 -17.83 -9.95 -49.64
CA ARG A 541 -18.01 -8.65 -48.99
C ARG A 541 -19.49 -8.36 -48.72
N LEU A 542 -19.81 -7.60 -47.65
CA LEU A 542 -20.70 -6.42 -47.68
C LEU A 542 -20.72 -5.70 -46.30
N ARG A 543 -20.31 -4.42 -46.29
CA ARG A 543 -20.64 -3.42 -45.26
C ARG A 543 -21.98 -2.76 -45.62
N PRO A 544 -22.73 -2.23 -44.65
CA PRO A 544 -23.55 -1.03 -44.90
C PRO A 544 -23.19 0.16 -44.01
N ARG A 545 -23.51 1.32 -44.58
CA ARG A 545 -23.26 2.70 -44.16
C ARG A 545 -24.21 3.17 -43.04
N ALA A 546 -23.75 4.22 -42.36
CA ALA A 546 -24.51 5.16 -41.56
C ALA A 546 -25.72 5.78 -42.28
N LYS A 547 -26.76 6.14 -41.50
CA LYS A 547 -27.77 7.14 -41.83
C LYS A 547 -28.03 8.02 -40.60
N LEU A 548 -27.74 9.31 -40.75
CA LEU A 548 -28.43 10.40 -40.04
C LEU A 548 -29.88 10.48 -40.53
N SER A 549 -30.83 10.74 -39.63
CA SER A 549 -31.98 11.58 -39.97
C SER A 549 -32.40 12.42 -38.76
N ARG A 550 -32.51 13.72 -38.99
CA ARG A 550 -33.22 14.69 -38.14
C ARG A 550 -34.70 14.30 -38.03
N ARG A 551 -35.26 14.39 -36.83
CA ARG A 551 -36.44 15.18 -36.51
C ARG A 551 -36.36 15.61 -35.05
#